data_AF-A0A5A7RPR7-F1
#
_entry.id   AF-A0A5A7RPR7-F1
#
_cell.length_a   1.000
_cell.length_b   1.000
_cell.length_c   1.000
_cell.angle_alpha   90.00
_cell.angle_beta   90.00
_cell.angle_gamma   90.00
#
_symmetry.space_group_name_H-M   'P 1'
#
loop_
_entity.id
_entity.type
_entity.pdbx_description
1 polymer ?
#
loop_
_entity_poly.entity_id
_entity_poly.type
_entity_poly.pdbx_seq_one_letter_code
_entity_poly.pdbx_strand_id
1 'polypeptide(L)'
;MVIQDEKNIEKILENKYKEGLKIIKMSKTSKELLEELKKDCPNVPDKELVSLFKSVAAGTKMVDSAIIAAAHNMQYNAIHKEKKKKTWKENMA
;
A
#
# COMPACT_ATOMS: atom_id res chain seq x y z
N MET A 1 19.64 -18.84 -7.84
CA MET A 1 18.56 -19.06 -6.85
C MET A 1 17.62 -17.85 -6.71
N VAL A 2 17.65 -16.85 -7.60
CA VAL A 2 16.87 -15.59 -7.47
C VAL A 2 15.43 -15.72 -7.99
N ILE A 3 15.21 -16.55 -9.01
CA ILE A 3 13.92 -16.70 -9.71
C ILE A 3 12.83 -17.33 -8.82
N GLN A 4 13.23 -18.13 -7.83
CA GLN A 4 12.29 -18.79 -6.91
C GLN A 4 11.72 -17.81 -5.88
N ASP A 5 12.51 -16.81 -5.49
CA ASP A 5 12.10 -15.78 -4.53
C ASP A 5 11.16 -14.75 -5.17
N GLU A 6 11.40 -14.36 -6.43
CA GLU A 6 10.51 -13.46 -7.18
C GLU A 6 9.10 -14.03 -7.34
N LYS A 7 8.98 -15.31 -7.73
CA LYS A 7 7.67 -15.99 -7.85
C LYS A 7 6.95 -16.09 -6.51
N ASN A 8 7.69 -16.23 -5.41
CA ASN A 8 7.11 -16.23 -4.08
C ASN A 8 6.62 -14.84 -3.66
N ILE A 9 7.36 -13.78 -3.99
CA ILE A 9 6.97 -12.39 -3.71
C ILE A 9 5.69 -12.02 -4.44
N GLU A 10 5.58 -12.31 -5.75
CA GLU A 10 4.36 -12.04 -6.52
C GLU A 10 3.14 -12.74 -5.91
N LYS A 11 3.30 -14.02 -5.53
CA LYS A 11 2.24 -14.79 -4.88
C LYS A 11 1.82 -14.19 -3.55
N ILE A 12 2.77 -13.68 -2.76
CA ILE A 12 2.48 -12.99 -1.50
C ILE A 12 1.70 -11.69 -1.76
N LEU A 13 2.12 -10.88 -2.73
CA LEU A 13 1.46 -9.63 -3.10
C LEU A 13 0.04 -9.86 -3.63
N GLU A 14 -0.14 -10.87 -4.47
CA GLU A 14 -1.46 -11.25 -4.98
C GLU A 14 -2.39 -11.74 -3.86
N ASN A 15 -1.85 -12.52 -2.91
CA ASN A 15 -2.58 -12.93 -1.71
C ASN A 15 -2.91 -11.75 -0.78
N LYS A 16 -2.07 -10.72 -0.74
CA LYS A 16 -2.37 -9.48 0.00
C LYS A 16 -3.62 -8.80 -0.57
N TYR A 17 -3.63 -8.61 -1.88
CA TYR A 17 -4.75 -8.03 -2.60
C TYR A 17 -6.05 -8.84 -2.44
N LYS A 18 -5.99 -10.15 -2.64
CA LYS A 18 -7.18 -11.03 -2.56
C LYS A 18 -7.85 -11.01 -1.19
N GLU A 19 -7.08 -11.04 -0.11
CA GLU A 19 -7.65 -10.96 1.25
C GLU A 19 -8.13 -9.55 1.57
N GLY A 20 -7.44 -8.50 1.10
CA GLY A 20 -7.91 -7.11 1.23
C GLY A 20 -9.30 -6.94 0.62
N LEU A 21 -9.52 -7.49 -0.59
CA LEU A 21 -10.85 -7.50 -1.23
C LEU A 21 -11.91 -8.21 -0.40
N LYS A 22 -11.59 -9.32 0.26
CA LYS A 22 -12.55 -10.04 1.12
C LYS A 22 -12.97 -9.16 2.30
N ILE A 23 -12.02 -8.53 2.97
CA ILE A 23 -12.27 -7.62 4.10
C ILE A 23 -13.19 -6.48 3.67
N ILE A 24 -12.86 -5.82 2.56
CA ILE A 24 -13.69 -4.74 2.00
C ILE A 24 -15.10 -5.24 1.67
N LYS A 25 -15.25 -6.43 1.10
CA LYS A 25 -16.59 -6.97 0.79
C LYS A 25 -17.45 -7.21 2.03
N MET A 26 -16.83 -7.60 3.14
CA MET A 26 -17.50 -7.98 4.39
C MET A 26 -17.96 -6.79 5.24
N SER A 27 -17.37 -5.60 5.08
CA SER A 27 -17.66 -4.44 5.92
C SER A 27 -18.06 -3.22 5.09
N LYS A 28 -19.19 -2.59 5.45
CA LYS A 28 -19.64 -1.33 4.83
C LYS A 28 -18.63 -0.20 5.08
N THR A 29 -18.14 -0.09 6.31
CA THR A 29 -17.14 0.90 6.71
C THR A 29 -15.85 0.77 5.90
N SER A 30 -15.40 -0.47 5.62
CA SER A 30 -14.21 -0.69 4.78
C SER A 30 -14.43 -0.30 3.32
N LYS A 31 -15.65 -0.41 2.79
CA LYS A 31 -15.99 0.10 1.44
C LYS A 31 -15.98 1.62 1.41
N GLU A 32 -16.59 2.25 2.40
CA GLU A 32 -16.63 3.72 2.52
C GLU A 32 -15.21 4.28 2.65
N LEU A 33 -14.39 3.69 3.52
CA LEU A 33 -12.99 4.07 3.67
C LEU A 33 -12.20 3.92 2.35
N LEU A 34 -12.40 2.85 1.59
CA LEU A 34 -11.73 2.68 0.30
C LEU A 34 -12.13 3.78 -0.70
N GLU A 35 -13.40 4.16 -0.74
CA GLU A 35 -13.90 5.20 -1.64
C GLU A 35 -13.42 6.60 -1.22
N GLU A 36 -13.27 6.88 0.08
CA GLU A 36 -12.61 8.09 0.58
C GLU A 36 -11.13 8.12 0.17
N LEU A 37 -10.40 7.03 0.40
CA LEU A 37 -8.98 6.94 0.07
C LEU A 37 -8.71 7.11 -1.42
N LYS A 38 -9.59 6.61 -2.31
CA LYS A 38 -9.46 6.85 -3.76
C LYS A 38 -9.58 8.33 -4.12
N LYS A 39 -10.41 9.09 -3.40
CA LYS A 39 -10.57 10.53 -3.62
C LYS A 39 -9.38 11.32 -3.06
N ASP A 40 -8.90 10.95 -1.89
CA ASP A 40 -7.81 11.65 -1.21
C ASP A 40 -6.42 11.31 -1.77
N CYS A 41 -6.27 10.09 -2.31
CA CYS A 41 -5.02 9.54 -2.82
C CYS A 41 -5.09 9.14 -4.32
N PRO A 42 -5.40 10.07 -5.25
CA PRO A 42 -5.63 9.75 -6.66
C PRO A 42 -4.39 9.25 -7.42
N ASN A 43 -3.18 9.42 -6.89
CA ASN A 43 -1.94 8.95 -7.53
C ASN A 43 -1.51 7.56 -7.03
N VAL A 44 -2.23 6.98 -6.06
CA VAL A 44 -1.96 5.63 -5.55
C VAL A 44 -2.80 4.62 -6.32
N PRO A 45 -2.22 3.53 -6.85
CA PRO A 45 -3.00 2.51 -7.56
C PRO A 45 -4.02 1.83 -6.65
N ASP A 46 -5.23 1.61 -7.15
CA ASP A 46 -6.32 0.91 -6.45
C ASP A 46 -5.87 -0.43 -5.84
N LYS A 47 -5.04 -1.18 -6.56
CA LYS A 47 -4.53 -2.48 -6.10
C LYS A 47 -3.71 -2.35 -4.82
N GLU A 48 -2.96 -1.27 -4.67
CA GLU A 48 -2.15 -1.01 -3.49
C GLU A 48 -3.04 -0.56 -2.31
N LEU A 49 -4.00 0.33 -2.55
CA LEU A 49 -4.99 0.75 -1.54
C LEU A 49 -5.76 -0.46 -0.97
N VAL A 50 -6.25 -1.35 -1.83
CA VAL A 50 -6.94 -2.58 -1.42
C VAL A 50 -6.04 -3.51 -0.60
N SER A 51 -4.75 -3.58 -0.94
CA SER A 51 -3.80 -4.45 -0.24
C SER A 51 -3.50 -3.99 1.19
N LEU A 52 -3.74 -2.71 1.51
CA LEU A 52 -3.58 -2.19 2.88
C LEU A 52 -4.55 -2.86 3.85
N PHE A 53 -5.78 -3.18 3.42
CA PHE A 53 -6.81 -3.74 4.29
C PHE A 53 -6.43 -5.10 4.91
N LYS A 54 -5.64 -5.94 4.22
CA LYS A 54 -5.12 -7.18 4.83
C LYS A 54 -4.07 -6.89 5.89
N SER A 55 -3.22 -5.90 5.66
CA SER A 55 -2.01 -5.67 6.46
C SER A 55 -2.32 -5.24 7.89
N VAL A 56 -3.56 -4.79 8.16
CA VAL A 56 -3.96 -4.22 9.44
C VAL A 56 -4.99 -5.09 10.19
N ALA A 57 -5.41 -6.23 9.61
CA ALA A 57 -6.40 -7.15 10.19
C ALA A 57 -5.91 -7.94 11.43
N ALA A 58 -4.70 -7.68 11.93
CA ALA A 58 -4.15 -8.33 13.12
C ALA A 58 -4.57 -7.57 14.41
N GLY A 59 -5.86 -7.63 14.76
CA GLY A 59 -6.34 -7.44 16.15
C GLY A 59 -6.21 -6.05 16.79
N THR A 60 -5.93 -4.99 16.02
CA THR A 60 -5.73 -3.64 16.59
C THR A 60 -6.99 -2.77 16.52
N LYS A 61 -7.28 -1.98 17.56
CA LYS A 61 -8.41 -1.02 17.58
C LYS A 61 -8.24 0.18 16.63
N MET A 62 -7.09 0.31 15.97
CA MET A 62 -6.65 1.48 15.19
C MET A 62 -6.44 1.15 13.71
N VAL A 63 -7.19 0.17 13.17
CA VAL A 63 -6.98 -0.32 11.80
C VAL A 63 -7.12 0.81 10.78
N ASP A 64 -8.20 1.57 10.86
CA ASP A 64 -8.53 2.58 9.85
C ASP A 64 -7.48 3.70 9.81
N SER A 65 -7.00 4.16 10.97
CA SER A 65 -5.96 5.20 11.04
C SER A 65 -4.64 4.76 10.41
N ALA A 66 -4.25 3.49 10.57
CA ALA A 66 -3.03 2.97 9.96
C ALA A 66 -3.18 2.83 8.43
N ILE A 67 -4.36 2.44 7.93
CA ILE A 67 -4.64 2.41 6.49
C ILE A 67 -4.57 3.83 5.91
N ILE A 68 -5.19 4.81 6.56
CA ILE A 68 -5.18 6.22 6.13
C ILE A 68 -3.75 6.76 6.07
N ALA A 69 -2.98 6.58 7.14
CA ALA A 69 -1.59 7.05 7.19
C ALA A 69 -0.72 6.41 6.09
N ALA A 70 -0.89 5.11 5.85
CA ALA A 70 -0.16 4.41 4.80
C ALA A 70 -0.53 4.95 3.41
N ALA A 71 -1.81 5.11 3.12
CA ALA A 71 -2.29 5.66 1.84
C ALA A 71 -1.76 7.08 1.59
N HIS A 72 -1.81 7.95 2.60
CA HIS A 72 -1.31 9.33 2.49
C HIS A 72 0.20 9.37 2.27
N ASN A 73 0.97 8.48 2.89
CA ASN A 73 2.40 8.36 2.64
C ASN A 73 2.69 7.91 1.19
N MET A 74 1.90 6.96 0.67
CA MET A 74 2.05 6.50 -0.71
C MET A 74 1.69 7.62 -1.71
N GLN A 75 0.64 8.38 -1.43
CA GLN A 75 0.24 9.55 -2.20
C GLN A 75 1.33 10.62 -2.17
N TYR A 76 1.86 10.92 -0.98
CA TYR A 76 2.94 11.88 -0.82
C TYR A 76 4.15 11.48 -1.66
N ASN A 77 4.58 10.21 -1.61
CA ASN A 77 5.70 9.69 -2.38
C ASN A 77 5.44 9.66 -3.90
N ALA A 78 4.19 9.40 -4.31
CA ALA A 78 3.80 9.43 -5.72
C ALA A 78 3.91 10.83 -6.32
N ILE A 79 3.54 11.86 -5.54
CA ILE A 79 3.65 13.28 -5.92
C ILE A 79 5.10 13.77 -5.81
N HIS A 80 5.74 13.48 -4.68
CA HIS A 80 7.09 13.92 -4.35
C HIS A 80 8.07 12.80 -4.69
N LYS A 81 8.27 12.57 -5.99
CA LYS A 81 9.36 11.73 -6.47
C LYS A 81 10.67 12.38 -6.01
N GLU A 82 11.25 11.88 -4.93
CA GLU A 82 12.58 12.33 -4.53
C GLU A 82 13.51 12.19 -5.74
N LYS A 83 14.10 13.31 -6.16
CA LYS A 83 15.27 13.25 -7.02
C LYS A 83 16.26 12.38 -6.26
N LYS A 84 16.66 11.23 -6.82
CA LYS A 84 17.69 10.37 -6.23
C LYS A 84 18.83 11.28 -5.80
N LYS A 85 19.00 11.48 -4.49
CA LYS A 85 20.15 12.22 -3.99
C LYS A 85 21.35 11.41 -4.45
N LYS A 86 22.25 12.05 -5.19
CA LYS A 86 23.56 11.47 -5.49
C LYS A 86 24.10 10.92 -4.17
N THR A 87 24.42 9.64 -4.18
CA THR A 87 25.09 9.01 -3.05
C THR A 87 26.40 9.76 -2.78
N TRP A 88 26.90 9.74 -1.54
CA TRP A 88 28.13 10.47 -1.18
C TRP A 88 29.32 10.12 -2.09
N LYS A 89 29.32 8.90 -2.66
CA LYS A 89 30.28 8.43 -3.67
C LYS A 89 30.15 9.16 -5.02
N GLU A 90 28.95 9.54 -5.44
CA GLU A 90 28.69 10.24 -6.71
C GLU A 90 28.93 11.75 -6.63
N ASN A 91 29.17 12.30 -5.42
CA ASN A 91 29.56 13.69 -5.21
C ASN A 91 31.08 13.91 -5.15
N MET A 92 31.88 12.82 -5.15
CA MET A 92 33.35 12.88 -5.12
C MET A 92 34.00 12.51 -6.47
N ALA A 93 33.22 12.38 -7.53
CA ALA A 93 33.66 12.20 -8.92
C ALA A 93 33.30 13.44 -9.74
#